data_AF-H6LD58-F1
#
_entry.id   AF-H6LD58-F1
#
_cell.length_a   1.000
_cell.length_b   1.000
_cell.length_c   1.000
_cell.angle_alpha   90.00
_cell.angle_beta   90.00
_cell.angle_gamma   90.00
#
_symmetry.space_group_name_H-M   'P 1'
#
loop_
_entity.id
_entity.type
_entity.pdbx_description
1 polymer ?
#
loop_
_entity_poly.entity_id
_entity_poly.type
_entity_poly.pdbx_seq_one_letter_code
_entity_poly.pdbx_strand_id
1 'polypeptide(L)'
;MFIFINEKGEEMQNIQYLTECDLKSIENNSFKVPRFLFSGTYKKISAESKLLFALILERQFYAIEALVNESGYSQELIKKCIKELSKAGLIQMNDSLISSTQLWRTV
;
A
#
# COMPACT_ATOMS: atom_id res chain seq x y z
N MET A 1 -3.07 28.63 16.61
CA MET A 1 -1.72 28.04 16.60
C MET A 1 -1.61 27.19 17.85
N PHE A 2 -1.61 25.87 17.71
CA PHE A 2 -1.50 24.95 18.83
C PHE A 2 -0.05 24.48 18.91
N ILE A 3 0.61 24.74 20.04
CA ILE A 3 1.97 24.28 20.32
C ILE A 3 1.82 23.13 21.31
N PHE A 4 2.30 21.95 20.93
CA PHE A 4 2.32 20.78 21.80
C PHE A 4 3.75 20.52 22.26
N ILE A 5 3.90 20.46 23.57
CA ILE A 5 5.18 20.28 24.26
C ILE A 5 5.18 18.85 24.81
N ASN A 6 6.25 18.09 24.57
CA ASN A 6 6.36 16.75 25.14
C ASN A 6 6.55 16.81 26.67
N GLU A 7 6.52 15.66 27.36
CA GLU A 7 6.73 15.59 28.82
C GLU A 7 8.08 16.15 29.31
N LYS A 8 9.01 16.41 28.38
CA LYS A 8 10.35 16.97 28.63
C LYS A 8 10.47 18.46 28.30
N GLY A 9 9.40 19.14 27.91
CA GLY A 9 9.45 20.58 27.65
C GLY A 9 9.95 20.98 26.25
N GLU A 10 10.13 20.03 25.33
CA GLU A 10 10.65 20.31 23.99
C GLU A 10 9.53 20.61 22.99
N GLU A 11 9.70 21.67 22.19
CA GLU A 11 8.85 21.95 21.04
C GLU A 11 9.08 20.88 19.96
N MET A 12 8.06 20.06 19.69
CA MET A 12 8.12 19.12 18.56
C MET A 12 8.09 19.91 17.25
N GLN A 13 9.26 20.13 16.64
CA GLN A 13 9.33 20.69 15.30
C GLN A 13 8.70 19.71 14.30
N ASN A 14 7.60 20.15 13.68
CA ASN A 14 7.04 19.67 12.42
C ASN A 14 6.40 18.27 12.41
N ILE A 15 5.40 18.04 13.27
CA ILE A 15 4.33 17.11 12.87
C ILE A 15 3.42 17.87 11.89
N GLN A 16 3.61 17.68 10.59
CA GLN A 16 2.66 18.12 9.58
C GLN A 16 1.41 17.23 9.69
N TYR A 17 0.34 17.79 10.25
CA TYR A 17 -0.98 17.17 10.22
C TYR A 17 -1.69 17.57 8.93
N LEU A 18 -2.31 16.60 8.26
CA LEU A 18 -3.22 16.89 7.15
C LEU A 18 -4.37 17.76 7.66
N THR A 19 -4.56 18.91 7.04
CA THR A 19 -5.67 19.82 7.31
C THR A 19 -6.84 19.53 6.38
N GLU A 20 -8.04 20.04 6.70
CA GLU A 20 -9.22 19.89 5.83
C GLU A 20 -9.01 20.50 4.43
N CYS A 21 -8.12 21.48 4.30
CA CYS A 21 -7.74 22.06 3.02
C CYS A 21 -6.91 21.06 2.19
N ASP A 22 -6.05 20.27 2.83
CA ASP A 22 -5.26 19.22 2.18
C ASP A 22 -6.15 18.06 1.70
N LEU A 23 -7.29 17.80 2.36
CA LEU A 23 -8.23 16.76 1.93
C LEU A 23 -8.79 17.00 0.52
N LYS A 24 -8.99 18.27 0.13
CA LYS A 24 -9.53 18.62 -1.20
C LYS A 24 -8.53 18.37 -2.33
N SER A 25 -7.24 18.46 -2.09
CA SER A 25 -6.20 18.09 -3.07
C SER A 25 -5.94 16.57 -3.09
N ILE A 26 -6.30 15.85 -2.02
CA ILE A 26 -6.13 14.39 -1.90
C ILE A 26 -7.19 13.59 -2.67
N GLU A 27 -8.37 14.14 -2.96
CA GLU A 27 -9.43 13.38 -3.67
C GLU A 27 -8.96 12.80 -5.02
N ASN A 28 -8.10 13.52 -5.75
CA ASN A 28 -7.55 13.06 -7.03
C ASN A 28 -6.26 12.22 -6.90
N ASN A 29 -5.70 12.08 -5.70
CA ASN A 29 -4.42 11.39 -5.47
C ASN A 29 -4.49 10.42 -4.27
N SER A 30 -5.66 9.87 -4.01
CA SER A 30 -5.89 8.86 -2.98
C SER A 30 -6.13 7.50 -3.62
N PHE A 31 -5.61 6.45 -2.98
CA PHE A 31 -5.90 5.07 -3.35
C PHE A 31 -6.65 4.37 -2.22
N LYS A 32 -7.52 3.44 -2.58
CA LYS A 32 -8.42 2.78 -1.61
C LYS A 32 -7.81 1.47 -1.14
N VAL A 33 -7.61 1.34 0.18
CA VAL A 33 -7.15 0.09 0.79
C VAL A 33 -8.36 -0.75 1.25
N PRO A 34 -8.50 -2.01 0.80
CA PRO A 34 -9.60 -2.86 1.24
C PRO A 34 -9.63 -3.09 2.76
N ARG A 35 -10.79 -2.83 3.39
CA ARG A 35 -10.95 -2.92 4.85
C ARG A 35 -10.66 -4.32 5.41
N PHE A 36 -10.93 -5.37 4.65
CA PHE A 36 -10.73 -6.75 5.11
C PHE A 36 -9.26 -7.03 5.48
N LEU A 37 -8.30 -6.30 4.88
CA LEU A 37 -6.87 -6.40 5.18
C LEU A 37 -6.52 -6.00 6.61
N PHE A 38 -7.38 -5.24 7.29
CA PHE A 38 -7.17 -4.81 8.67
C PHE A 38 -7.85 -5.74 9.69
N SER A 39 -8.46 -6.83 9.23
CA SER A 39 -9.27 -7.72 10.06
C SER A 39 -8.99 -9.20 9.80
N GLY A 40 -9.44 -10.07 10.71
CA GLY A 40 -9.37 -11.52 10.55
C GLY A 40 -7.95 -12.04 10.27
N THR A 41 -7.86 -12.96 9.31
CA THR A 41 -6.62 -13.67 8.92
C THR A 41 -5.53 -12.72 8.39
N TYR A 42 -5.91 -11.59 7.81
CA TYR A 42 -4.98 -10.65 7.15
C TYR A 42 -4.42 -9.58 8.09
N LYS A 43 -4.86 -9.55 9.35
CA LYS A 43 -4.39 -8.59 10.36
C LYS A 43 -2.86 -8.58 10.49
N LYS A 44 -2.23 -9.76 10.36
CA LYS A 44 -0.78 -9.97 10.50
C LYS A 44 0.05 -9.50 9.30
N ILE A 45 -0.59 -9.17 8.18
CA ILE A 45 0.12 -8.64 7.01
C ILE A 45 0.70 -7.26 7.35
N SER A 46 1.93 -7.00 6.89
CA SER A 46 2.59 -5.71 7.04
C SER A 46 1.80 -4.56 6.39
N ALA A 47 2.01 -3.34 6.88
CA ALA A 47 1.33 -2.17 6.31
C ALA A 47 1.75 -1.97 4.85
N GLU A 48 3.04 -2.11 4.56
CA GLU A 48 3.64 -2.00 3.22
C GLU A 48 3.02 -3.00 2.25
N SER A 49 2.82 -4.25 2.67
CA SER A 49 2.13 -5.25 1.84
C SER A 49 0.67 -4.90 1.57
N LYS A 50 -0.05 -4.34 2.54
CA LYS A 50 -1.45 -3.91 2.33
C LYS A 50 -1.55 -2.74 1.34
N LEU A 51 -0.63 -1.78 1.44
CA LEU A 51 -0.55 -0.65 0.51
C LEU A 51 -0.17 -1.13 -0.89
N LEU A 52 0.83 -2.01 -1.01
CA LEU A 52 1.23 -2.59 -2.29
C LEU A 52 0.10 -3.39 -2.93
N PHE A 53 -0.66 -4.15 -2.16
CA PHE A 53 -1.82 -4.89 -2.66
C PHE A 53 -2.91 -3.94 -3.19
N ALA A 54 -3.20 -2.84 -2.48
CA ALA A 54 -4.13 -1.83 -2.95
C ALA A 54 -3.66 -1.20 -4.27
N LEU A 55 -2.37 -0.91 -4.40
CA LEU A 55 -1.76 -0.39 -5.62
C LEU A 55 -1.90 -1.37 -6.80
N ILE A 56 -1.61 -2.66 -6.57
CA ILE A 56 -1.77 -3.73 -7.57
C ILE A 56 -3.23 -3.83 -8.03
N LEU A 57 -4.19 -3.78 -7.10
CA LEU A 57 -5.61 -3.87 -7.42
C LEU A 57 -6.09 -2.69 -8.28
N GLU A 58 -5.65 -1.47 -7.98
CA GLU A 58 -6.13 -0.27 -8.65
C GLU A 58 -5.52 -0.10 -10.04
N ARG A 59 -4.21 -0.34 -10.17
CA ARG A 59 -3.45 -0.07 -11.40
C ARG A 59 -3.26 -1.30 -12.28
N GLN A 60 -3.57 -2.49 -11.78
CA GLN A 60 -3.36 -3.77 -12.49
C GLN A 60 -1.91 -3.97 -12.95
N PHE A 61 -0.93 -3.44 -12.20
CA PHE A 61 0.48 -3.64 -12.50
C PHE A 61 0.94 -5.03 -12.07
N TYR A 62 1.51 -5.78 -13.01
CA TYR A 62 2.11 -7.09 -12.75
C TYR A 62 3.63 -7.09 -12.90
N ALA A 63 4.20 -6.02 -13.48
CA ALA A 63 5.65 -5.87 -13.61
C ALA A 63 6.26 -5.23 -12.36
N ILE A 64 7.32 -5.84 -11.81
CA ILE A 64 8.01 -5.34 -10.62
C ILE A 64 8.57 -3.92 -10.85
N GLU A 65 9.09 -3.64 -12.04
CA GLU A 65 9.65 -2.32 -12.37
C GLU A 65 8.60 -1.21 -12.33
N ALA A 66 7.38 -1.48 -12.81
CA ALA A 66 6.26 -0.55 -12.71
C ALA A 66 5.88 -0.29 -11.25
N LEU A 67 5.88 -1.34 -10.41
CA LEU A 67 5.61 -1.21 -8.98
C LEU A 67 6.70 -0.40 -8.26
N VAL A 68 7.98 -0.56 -8.63
CA VAL A 68 9.09 0.23 -8.08
C VAL A 68 8.86 1.72 -8.37
N ASN A 69 8.58 2.05 -9.62
CA ASN A 69 8.42 3.44 -10.05
C ASN A 69 7.21 4.13 -9.41
N GLU A 70 6.08 3.41 -9.30
CA GLU A 70 4.84 3.99 -8.76
C GLU A 70 4.85 4.05 -7.22
N SER A 71 5.35 3.03 -6.54
CA SER A 71 5.35 2.99 -5.06
C SER A 71 6.50 3.73 -4.41
N GLY A 72 7.60 3.93 -5.13
CA GLY A 72 8.87 4.45 -4.58
C GLY A 72 9.58 3.47 -3.64
N TYR A 73 9.11 2.22 -3.52
CA TYR A 73 9.76 1.19 -2.72
C TYR A 73 10.95 0.57 -3.42
N SER A 74 11.92 0.10 -2.62
CA SER A 74 13.05 -0.67 -3.16
C SER A 74 12.56 -2.00 -3.75
N GLN A 75 13.30 -2.51 -4.72
CA GLN A 75 12.96 -3.78 -5.38
C GLN A 75 12.95 -4.96 -4.37
N GLU A 76 13.82 -4.93 -3.37
CA GLU A 76 13.88 -5.93 -2.29
C GLU A 76 12.61 -5.90 -1.44
N LEU A 77 12.14 -4.70 -1.08
CA LEU A 77 10.92 -4.53 -0.29
C LEU A 77 9.70 -5.03 -1.07
N ILE A 78 9.58 -4.68 -2.35
CA ILE A 78 8.49 -5.16 -3.21
C ILE A 78 8.50 -6.68 -3.29
N LYS A 79 9.66 -7.31 -3.52
CA LYS A 79 9.78 -8.78 -3.52
C LYS A 79 9.37 -9.40 -2.18
N LYS A 80 9.70 -8.77 -1.05
CA LYS A 80 9.29 -9.22 0.28
C LYS A 80 7.77 -9.12 0.45
N CYS A 81 7.18 -8.00 0.05
CA CYS A 81 5.75 -7.78 0.14
C CYS A 81 4.96 -8.76 -0.76
N ILE A 82 5.42 -8.97 -1.99
CA ILE A 82 4.82 -9.95 -2.91
C ILE A 82 4.84 -11.36 -2.29
N LYS A 83 5.96 -11.77 -1.68
CA LYS A 83 6.04 -13.07 -0.98
C LYS A 83 5.07 -13.16 0.19
N GLU A 84 4.90 -12.09 0.95
CA GLU A 84 3.96 -12.03 2.07
C GLU A 84 2.50 -12.14 1.60
N LEU A 85 2.14 -11.37 0.56
CA LEU A 85 0.81 -11.40 -0.05
C LEU A 85 0.50 -12.75 -0.70
N SER A 86 1.49 -13.39 -1.33
CA SER A 86 1.37 -14.73 -1.90
C SER A 86 1.14 -15.79 -0.82
N LYS A 87 1.91 -15.76 0.29
CA LYS A 87 1.68 -16.64 1.44
C LYS A 87 0.30 -16.45 2.08
N ALA A 88 -0.24 -15.24 2.04
CA ALA A 88 -1.58 -14.94 2.51
C ALA A 88 -2.69 -15.35 1.54
N GLY A 89 -2.35 -15.84 0.34
CA GLY A 89 -3.31 -16.22 -0.71
C GLY A 89 -4.01 -15.01 -1.35
N LEU A 90 -3.45 -13.81 -1.22
CA LEU A 90 -4.02 -12.59 -1.80
C LEU A 90 -3.60 -12.37 -3.25
N ILE A 91 -2.42 -12.86 -3.63
CA ILE A 91 -1.92 -12.82 -5.00
C ILE A 91 -1.34 -14.18 -5.37
N GLN A 92 -1.45 -14.56 -6.64
CA GLN A 92 -0.75 -15.71 -7.18
C GLN A 92 0.53 -15.22 -7.84
N MET A 93 1.67 -15.71 -7.35
CA MET A 93 2.95 -15.48 -7.99
C MET A 93 3.10 -16.56 -9.05
N ASN A 94 2.69 -16.27 -10.28
CA ASN A 94 3.04 -17.13 -11.41
C ASN A 94 4.53 -16.92 -11.67
N ASP A 95 5.34 -17.96 -11.48
CA ASP A 95 6.77 -17.95 -11.80
C ASP A 95 7.02 -17.66 -13.31
N SER A 96 5.97 -17.72 -14.13
CA SER A 96 5.96 -17.24 -15.51
C SER A 96 5.53 -15.77 -15.60
N LEU A 97 6.50 -14.87 -15.55
CA LEU A 97 6.41 -13.50 -16.09
C LEU A 97 6.28 -13.49 -17.64
N ILE A 98 5.51 -14.43 -18.21
CA ILE A 98 5.28 -14.55 -19.65
C ILE A 98 3.83 -14.97 -19.86
N SER A 99 3.05 -14.01 -20.37
CA SER A 99 1.86 -14.25 -21.19
C SER A 99 0.82 -15.24 -20.64
N SER A 100 -0.05 -14.76 -19.77
CA SER A 100 -1.43 -15.28 -19.74
C SER A 100 -2.34 -14.25 -19.12
N THR A 101 -3.02 -13.51 -19.98
CA THR A 101 -4.46 -13.33 -19.88
C THR A 101 -5.07 -14.60 -19.26
N GLN A 102 -5.61 -14.51 -18.05
CA GLN A 102 -6.84 -15.20 -17.68
C GLN A 102 -7.35 -14.83 -16.28
N LEU A 103 -8.63 -14.43 -16.30
CA LEU A 103 -9.68 -14.73 -15.33
C LEU A 103 -9.67 -14.04 -13.97
N TRP A 104 -10.29 -12.86 -13.93
CA TRP A 104 -11.17 -12.54 -12.81
C TRP A 104 -12.51 -11.98 -13.30
N ARG A 105 -13.58 -12.71 -12.94
CA ARG A 105 -15.03 -12.43 -13.03
C ARG A 105 -15.78 -12.88 -14.29
N THR A 106 -16.36 -14.06 -14.19
CA THR A 106 -17.74 -14.28 -14.61
C THR A 106 -18.58 -14.40 -13.33
N VAL A 107 -19.45 -13.43 -13.09
CA VAL A 107 -20.70 -13.60 -12.33
C VAL A 107 -21.79 -13.04 -13.22
#